data_AF-A0A2N0VDX8-F1
#
_entry.id   AF-A0A2N0VDX8-F1
#
_cell.length_a   1.000
_cell.length_b   1.000
_cell.length_c   1.000
_cell.angle_alpha   90.00
_cell.angle_beta   90.00
_cell.angle_gamma   90.00
#
_symmetry.space_group_name_H-M   'P 1'
#
loop_
_entity.id
_entity.type
_entity.pdbx_description
1 polymer ?
#
loop_
_entity_poly.entity_id
_entity_poly.type
_entity_poly.pdbx_seq_one_letter_code
_entity_poly.pdbx_strand_id
1 'polypeptide(L)'
;MVKKNIFRIVSGIFLSIAILAAGFYFFLFANPIHLHQANLLKWIPILLCFGALFASGIINTETPSKYLPLLFIPFIVFDLFNFFYFPFIIVLITVGILALVISRTEVTGYVKLASILPVSGIFVYYLLAQPLIIERDGFRRNMEGELVNATVLWNPLPDGLQALPSHTLVDENNNEYTLDSVTGKTHFIAFWATWCGPCIEKKPLLDSLKLAYQDQVEFIDISLDEDRDKWQAFLEKHDPAGLQLISNNINKTRRDLNISSLPLHFIVNPEREYKSYTSLEQAGEVLKTSIE
;
A
#
# COMPACT_ATOMS: atom_id res chain seq x y z
N MET A 1 -16.36 -4.95 45.66
CA MET A 1 -16.13 -3.92 44.60
C MET A 1 -15.04 -4.34 43.62
N VAL A 2 -13.82 -4.68 44.08
CA VAL A 2 -12.68 -5.04 43.21
C VAL A 2 -12.92 -6.26 42.31
N LYS A 3 -13.44 -7.38 42.83
CA LYS A 3 -13.73 -8.59 42.02
C LYS A 3 -14.73 -8.35 40.87
N LYS A 4 -15.74 -7.50 41.09
CA LYS A 4 -16.75 -7.13 40.08
C LYS A 4 -16.13 -6.32 38.93
N ASN A 5 -15.20 -5.42 39.26
CA ASN A 5 -14.48 -4.62 38.27
C ASN A 5 -13.50 -5.48 37.44
N ILE A 6 -12.79 -6.41 38.09
CA ILE A 6 -11.91 -7.35 37.39
C ILE A 6 -12.68 -8.20 36.38
N PHE A 7 -13.83 -8.76 36.78
CA PHE A 7 -14.66 -9.57 35.88
C PHE A 7 -15.14 -8.77 34.66
N ARG A 8 -15.57 -7.52 34.84
CA ARG A 8 -16.00 -6.64 33.74
C ARG A 8 -14.86 -6.30 32.77
N ILE A 9 -13.66 -6.04 33.30
CA ILE A 9 -12.47 -5.75 32.48
C ILE A 9 -12.11 -6.98 31.64
N VAL A 10 -12.02 -8.15 32.28
CA VAL A 10 -11.70 -9.41 31.60
C VAL A 10 -12.75 -9.72 30.53
N SER A 11 -14.04 -9.60 30.85
CA SER A 11 -15.12 -9.77 29.87
C SER A 11 -15.02 -8.79 28.71
N GLY A 12 -14.64 -7.53 28.96
CA GLY A 12 -14.43 -6.53 27.93
C GLY A 12 -13.27 -6.88 27.00
N ILE A 13 -12.15 -7.36 27.56
CA ILE A 13 -10.98 -7.80 26.78
C ILE A 13 -11.36 -8.98 25.88
N PHE A 14 -12.04 -10.00 26.42
CA PHE A 14 -12.49 -11.15 25.63
C PHE A 14 -13.47 -10.74 24.52
N LEU A 15 -14.39 -9.82 24.81
CA LEU A 15 -15.31 -9.32 23.79
C LEU A 15 -14.58 -8.57 22.68
N SER A 16 -13.63 -7.70 23.03
CA SER A 16 -12.82 -6.99 22.03
C SER A 16 -12.01 -7.97 21.17
N ILE A 17 -11.39 -8.98 21.77
CA ILE A 17 -10.69 -10.06 21.04
C ILE A 17 -11.63 -10.76 20.08
N ALA A 18 -12.83 -11.14 20.53
CA ALA A 18 -13.81 -11.83 19.69
C ALA A 18 -14.29 -10.98 18.52
N ILE A 19 -14.58 -9.70 18.74
CA ILE A 19 -15.01 -8.77 17.68
C ILE A 19 -13.89 -8.55 16.66
N LEU A 20 -12.66 -8.32 17.12
CA LEU A 20 -11.51 -8.15 16.23
C LEU A 20 -11.27 -9.42 15.41
N ALA A 21 -11.25 -10.60 16.05
CA ALA A 21 -11.05 -11.88 15.39
C ALA A 21 -12.11 -12.14 14.30
N ALA A 22 -13.38 -11.99 14.66
CA ALA A 22 -14.50 -12.23 13.75
C ALA A 22 -14.51 -11.23 12.60
N GLY A 23 -14.24 -9.95 12.89
CA GLY A 23 -14.18 -8.90 11.88
C GLY A 23 -13.05 -9.09 10.88
N PHE A 24 -11.84 -9.37 11.36
CA PHE A 24 -10.70 -9.65 10.47
C PHE A 24 -10.92 -10.93 9.67
N TYR A 25 -11.47 -11.98 10.27
CA TYR A 25 -11.87 -13.18 9.53
C TYR A 25 -12.86 -12.85 8.41
N PHE A 26 -13.91 -12.09 8.71
CA PHE A 26 -14.92 -11.69 7.74
C PHE A 26 -14.35 -10.91 6.56
N PHE A 27 -13.55 -9.88 6.82
CA PHE A 27 -13.05 -8.99 5.78
C PHE A 27 -11.84 -9.54 5.02
N LEU A 28 -10.93 -10.25 5.69
CA LEU A 28 -9.65 -10.65 5.10
C LEU A 28 -9.65 -12.09 4.58
N PHE A 29 -10.33 -13.02 5.28
CA PHE A 29 -10.28 -14.44 4.94
C PHE A 29 -11.54 -14.91 4.21
N ALA A 30 -12.71 -14.66 4.81
CA ALA A 30 -13.97 -15.01 4.17
C ALA A 30 -14.26 -14.11 2.96
N ASN A 31 -13.90 -12.82 3.07
CA ASN A 31 -14.08 -11.76 2.08
C ASN A 31 -15.34 -11.93 1.20
N PRO A 32 -16.55 -12.03 1.81
CA PRO A 32 -17.77 -12.38 1.06
C PRO A 32 -18.24 -11.28 0.10
N ILE A 33 -17.67 -10.07 0.25
CA ILE A 33 -17.94 -8.90 -0.58
C ILE A 33 -16.91 -8.82 -1.72
N HIS A 34 -15.95 -9.74 -1.81
CA HIS A 34 -14.89 -9.77 -2.82
C HIS A 34 -14.14 -8.43 -2.92
N LEU A 35 -13.77 -7.85 -1.77
CA LEU A 35 -12.99 -6.62 -1.72
C LEU A 35 -11.59 -6.86 -2.28
N HIS A 36 -11.22 -6.09 -3.31
CA HIS A 36 -9.88 -6.13 -3.88
C HIS A 36 -8.85 -5.68 -2.84
N GLN A 37 -7.82 -6.49 -2.62
CA GLN A 37 -6.71 -6.18 -1.70
C GLN A 37 -7.19 -5.70 -0.31
N ALA A 38 -8.17 -6.39 0.28
CA ALA A 38 -8.75 -6.04 1.58
C ALA A 38 -7.70 -5.86 2.71
N ASN A 39 -6.58 -6.58 2.63
CA ASN A 39 -5.44 -6.48 3.53
C ASN A 39 -4.67 -5.14 3.47
N LEU A 40 -4.98 -4.26 2.51
CA LEU A 40 -4.39 -2.92 2.38
C LEU A 40 -5.37 -1.81 2.84
N LEU A 41 -6.65 -2.12 3.01
CA LEU A 41 -7.69 -1.17 3.35
C LEU A 41 -7.67 -0.83 4.85
N LYS A 42 -7.15 0.35 5.17
CA LYS A 42 -6.94 0.87 6.53
C LYS A 42 -8.23 1.27 7.24
N TRP A 43 -9.30 1.56 6.51
CA TRP A 43 -10.61 1.81 7.14
C TRP A 43 -11.17 0.57 7.85
N ILE A 44 -10.79 -0.65 7.43
CA ILE A 44 -11.22 -1.91 8.06
C ILE A 44 -10.72 -2.01 9.50
N PRO A 45 -9.40 -1.96 9.80
CA PRO A 45 -8.92 -2.02 11.17
C PRO A 45 -9.40 -0.82 12.02
N ILE A 46 -9.63 0.36 11.43
CA ILE A 46 -10.24 1.51 12.15
C ILE A 46 -11.66 1.18 12.59
N LEU A 47 -12.50 0.65 11.69
CA LEU A 47 -13.87 0.26 11.98
C LEU A 47 -13.94 -0.82 13.06
N LEU A 48 -13.10 -1.85 12.93
CA LEU A 48 -13.04 -2.96 13.88
C LEU A 48 -12.52 -2.50 15.25
N CYS A 49 -11.49 -1.65 15.29
CA CYS A 49 -10.97 -1.03 16.50
C CYS A 49 -12.06 -0.25 17.24
N PHE A 50 -12.75 0.64 16.53
CA PHE A 50 -13.84 1.42 17.08
C PHE A 50 -14.94 0.51 17.65
N GLY A 51 -15.43 -0.45 16.86
CA GLY A 51 -16.50 -1.35 17.28
C GLY A 51 -16.13 -2.21 18.50
N ALA A 52 -14.93 -2.79 18.49
CA ALA A 52 -14.44 -3.65 19.56
C ALA A 52 -14.29 -2.91 20.89
N LEU A 53 -13.72 -1.70 20.87
CA LEU A 53 -13.50 -0.91 22.08
C LEU A 53 -14.76 -0.18 22.54
N PHE A 54 -15.64 0.24 21.62
CA PHE A 54 -16.95 0.80 21.97
C PHE A 54 -17.82 -0.22 22.71
N ALA A 55 -17.92 -1.45 22.18
CA ALA A 55 -18.68 -2.53 22.81
C ALA A 55 -18.11 -2.91 24.19
N SER A 56 -16.78 -3.03 24.28
CA SER A 56 -16.08 -3.29 25.54
C SER A 56 -16.25 -2.16 26.56
N GLY A 57 -16.27 -0.92 26.07
CA GLY A 57 -16.53 0.28 26.86
C GLY A 57 -17.93 0.32 27.46
N ILE A 58 -18.96 -0.12 26.74
CA ILE A 58 -20.34 -0.24 27.25
C ILE A 58 -20.39 -1.18 28.47
N ILE A 59 -19.71 -2.33 28.41
CA ILE A 59 -19.62 -3.30 29.52
C ILE A 59 -18.85 -2.71 30.72
N ASN A 60 -17.89 -1.84 30.43
CA ASN A 60 -16.99 -1.23 31.41
C ASN A 60 -17.36 0.20 31.80
N THR A 61 -18.62 0.60 31.61
CA THR A 61 -19.14 1.94 31.92
C THR A 61 -18.90 2.37 33.36
N GLU A 62 -19.01 1.44 34.32
CA GLU A 62 -18.77 1.66 35.75
C GLU A 62 -17.30 1.42 36.20
N THR A 63 -16.42 0.98 35.29
CA THR A 63 -15.03 0.65 35.64
C THR A 63 -14.20 1.93 35.78
N PRO A 64 -13.42 2.15 36.85
CA PRO A 64 -12.59 3.35 37.00
C PRO A 64 -11.66 3.58 35.79
N SER A 65 -11.52 4.83 35.36
CA SER A 65 -10.74 5.22 34.16
C SER A 65 -9.29 4.73 34.17
N LYS A 66 -8.67 4.60 35.36
CA LYS A 66 -7.30 4.07 35.50
C LYS A 66 -7.08 2.65 34.98
N TYR A 67 -8.14 1.83 34.87
CA TYR A 67 -8.05 0.46 34.35
C TYR A 67 -8.39 0.35 32.87
N LEU A 68 -8.85 1.44 32.25
CA LEU A 68 -9.28 1.46 30.85
C LEU A 68 -8.16 1.16 29.84
N PRO A 69 -6.90 1.55 30.09
CA PRO A 69 -5.79 1.14 29.22
C PRO A 69 -5.66 -0.39 29.07
N LEU A 70 -6.13 -1.18 30.03
CA LEU A 70 -6.10 -2.66 29.93
C LEU A 70 -7.00 -3.18 28.80
N LEU A 71 -8.00 -2.41 28.35
CA LEU A 71 -8.84 -2.81 27.22
C LEU A 71 -8.09 -2.78 25.88
N PHE A 72 -6.88 -2.21 25.83
CA PHE A 72 -6.01 -2.25 24.64
C PHE A 72 -5.12 -3.51 24.56
N ILE A 73 -5.11 -4.37 25.58
CA ILE A 73 -4.39 -5.66 25.55
C ILE A 73 -4.67 -6.48 24.27
N PRO A 74 -5.90 -6.54 23.72
CA PRO A 74 -6.17 -7.23 22.46
C PRO A 74 -5.28 -6.77 21.30
N PHE A 75 -4.86 -5.51 21.26
CA PHE A 75 -3.99 -4.97 20.21
C PHE A 75 -2.54 -5.45 20.32
N ILE A 76 -2.11 -5.91 21.50
CA ILE A 76 -0.80 -6.53 21.71
C ILE A 76 -0.84 -7.99 21.26
N VAL A 77 -1.99 -8.65 21.44
CA VAL A 77 -2.16 -10.07 21.09
C VAL A 77 -2.43 -10.26 19.59
N PHE A 78 -3.07 -9.29 18.94
CA PHE A 78 -3.31 -9.27 17.50
C PHE A 78 -2.17 -8.58 16.74
N ASP A 79 -1.01 -9.23 16.66
CA ASP A 79 0.12 -8.77 15.84
C ASP A 79 -0.06 -9.10 14.35
N LEU A 80 -1.31 -9.02 13.85
CA LEU A 80 -1.73 -9.96 12.82
C LEU A 80 -1.25 -9.60 11.41
N PHE A 81 -1.09 -8.32 11.03
CA PHE A 81 -0.72 -7.93 9.66
C PHE A 81 -0.10 -6.52 9.56
N ASN A 82 0.45 -6.18 8.38
CA ASN A 82 1.11 -4.92 7.93
C ASN A 82 0.43 -3.58 8.31
N PHE A 83 -0.68 -3.61 9.04
CA PHE A 83 -1.35 -2.45 9.62
C PHE A 83 -0.60 -1.85 10.81
N PHE A 84 0.19 -2.62 11.56
CA PHE A 84 0.97 -2.10 12.71
C PHE A 84 2.27 -1.38 12.31
N TYR A 85 2.23 -0.64 11.20
CA TYR A 85 3.31 0.26 10.82
C TYR A 85 3.18 1.60 11.57
N PHE A 86 4.28 2.11 12.12
CA PHE A 86 4.34 3.47 12.65
C PHE A 86 4.28 4.46 11.46
N PRO A 87 3.25 5.32 11.29
CA PRO A 87 2.45 6.02 12.32
C PRO A 87 1.00 5.54 12.50
N PHE A 88 0.53 4.51 11.78
CA PHE A 88 -0.88 4.10 11.79
C PHE A 88 -1.36 3.59 13.15
N ILE A 89 -0.47 3.02 13.97
CA ILE A 89 -0.77 2.62 15.35
C ILE A 89 -1.33 3.80 16.17
N ILE A 90 -0.82 5.02 15.96
CA ILE A 90 -1.29 6.22 16.67
C ILE A 90 -2.76 6.50 16.34
N VAL A 91 -3.15 6.28 15.08
CA VAL A 91 -4.54 6.41 14.63
C VAL A 91 -5.43 5.41 15.36
N LEU A 92 -5.02 4.14 15.42
CA LEU A 92 -5.79 3.10 16.11
C LEU A 92 -5.94 3.36 17.61
N ILE A 93 -4.87 3.80 18.28
CA ILE A 93 -4.91 4.20 19.70
C ILE A 93 -5.88 5.38 19.89
N THR A 94 -5.78 6.40 19.04
CA THR A 94 -6.64 7.59 19.12
C THR A 94 -8.11 7.23 18.93
N VAL A 95 -8.42 6.46 17.89
CA VAL A 95 -9.78 5.95 17.62
C VAL A 95 -10.28 5.12 18.80
N GLY A 96 -9.44 4.26 19.37
CA GLY A 96 -9.79 3.44 20.52
C GLY A 96 -10.10 4.25 21.79
N ILE A 97 -9.31 5.27 22.09
CA ILE A 97 -9.53 6.16 23.24
C ILE A 97 -10.87 6.89 23.06
N LEU A 98 -11.12 7.44 21.87
CA LEU A 98 -12.35 8.15 21.57
C LEU A 98 -13.57 7.21 21.62
N ALA A 99 -13.46 5.97 21.12
CA ALA A 99 -14.51 4.95 21.23
C ALA A 99 -14.88 4.69 22.70
N LEU A 100 -13.87 4.57 23.57
CA LEU A 100 -14.07 4.40 25.00
C LEU A 100 -14.72 5.63 25.64
N VAL A 101 -14.30 6.84 25.30
CA VAL A 101 -14.93 8.10 25.79
C VAL A 101 -16.41 8.15 25.40
N ILE A 102 -16.73 7.83 24.14
CA ILE A 102 -18.12 7.86 23.64
C ILE A 102 -19.01 6.85 24.36
N SER A 103 -18.47 5.66 24.68
CA SER A 103 -19.21 4.58 25.36
C SER A 103 -19.58 4.89 26.82
N ARG A 104 -18.95 5.89 27.45
CA ARG A 104 -19.10 6.17 28.89
C ARG A 104 -20.40 6.89 29.21
N THR A 105 -21.05 6.49 30.30
CA THR A 105 -22.29 7.13 30.79
C THR A 105 -22.01 8.46 31.50
N GLU A 106 -20.86 8.60 32.16
CA GLU A 106 -20.45 9.81 32.91
C GLU A 106 -20.04 10.99 31.99
N VAL A 107 -19.76 10.72 30.71
CA VAL A 107 -19.33 11.74 29.75
C VAL A 107 -20.54 12.51 29.23
N THR A 108 -20.46 13.83 29.28
CA THR A 108 -21.54 14.72 28.83
C THR A 108 -21.80 14.58 27.33
N GLY A 109 -23.05 14.85 26.91
CA GLY A 109 -23.44 14.74 25.50
C GLY A 109 -22.57 15.58 24.56
N TYR A 110 -22.13 16.76 25.00
CA TYR A 110 -21.24 17.63 24.23
C TYR A 110 -19.88 16.98 23.94
N VAL A 111 -19.24 16.37 24.96
CA VAL A 111 -17.94 15.70 24.79
C VAL A 111 -18.06 14.46 23.92
N LYS A 112 -19.18 13.72 24.00
CA LYS A 112 -19.46 12.60 23.10
C LYS A 112 -19.55 13.07 21.65
N LEU A 113 -20.32 14.13 21.40
CA LEU A 113 -20.44 14.71 20.06
C LEU A 113 -19.09 15.19 19.52
N ALA A 114 -18.31 15.88 20.36
CA ALA A 114 -16.96 16.34 20.04
C ALA A 114 -15.97 15.19 19.78
N SER A 115 -16.23 13.99 20.32
CA SER A 115 -15.40 12.79 20.08
C SER A 115 -15.84 12.02 18.83
N ILE A 116 -17.13 12.04 18.48
CA ILE A 116 -17.67 11.37 17.30
C ILE A 116 -17.13 12.01 16.01
N LEU A 117 -17.08 13.35 15.97
CA LEU A 117 -16.64 14.10 14.78
C LEU A 117 -15.22 13.75 14.30
N PRO A 118 -14.18 13.72 15.15
CA PRO A 118 -12.85 13.30 14.72
C PRO A 118 -12.77 11.80 14.37
N VAL A 119 -13.50 10.93 15.07
CA VAL A 119 -13.53 9.48 14.72
C VAL A 119 -14.15 9.28 13.33
N SER A 120 -15.30 9.90 13.07
CA SER A 120 -15.95 9.80 11.77
C SER A 120 -15.10 10.44 10.67
N GLY A 121 -14.47 11.58 10.95
CA GLY A 121 -13.54 12.24 10.02
C GLY A 121 -12.34 11.37 9.67
N ILE A 122 -11.68 10.75 10.65
CA ILE A 122 -10.56 9.81 10.43
C ILE A 122 -11.02 8.60 9.61
N PHE A 123 -12.16 8.01 9.96
CA PHE A 123 -12.70 6.87 9.24
C PHE A 123 -13.03 7.23 7.79
N VAL A 124 -13.77 8.32 7.57
CA VAL A 124 -14.14 8.79 6.22
C VAL A 124 -12.92 9.18 5.41
N TYR A 125 -11.90 9.80 6.02
CA TYR A 125 -10.64 10.10 5.35
C TYR A 125 -9.98 8.82 4.81
N TYR A 126 -9.79 7.80 5.65
CA TYR A 126 -9.15 6.55 5.19
C TYR A 126 -10.03 5.74 4.24
N LEU A 127 -11.35 5.81 4.40
CA LEU A 127 -12.29 5.25 3.45
C LEU A 127 -12.07 5.94 2.09
N LEU A 128 -12.37 7.22 1.97
CA LEU A 128 -12.33 7.94 0.69
C LEU A 128 -10.93 8.08 0.07
N ALA A 129 -9.85 8.04 0.87
CA ALA A 129 -8.48 8.13 0.37
C ALA A 129 -7.95 6.81 -0.22
N GLN A 130 -8.66 5.69 -0.07
CA GLN A 130 -8.25 4.40 -0.62
C GLN A 130 -9.25 3.92 -1.67
N PRO A 131 -8.82 3.25 -2.74
CA PRO A 131 -9.74 2.71 -3.73
C PRO A 131 -10.64 1.65 -3.10
N LEU A 132 -11.94 1.72 -3.37
CA LEU A 132 -12.88 0.65 -3.03
C LEU A 132 -13.37 -0.03 -4.31
N ILE A 133 -12.84 -1.22 -4.53
CA ILE A 133 -13.08 -2.03 -5.71
C ILE A 133 -13.63 -3.37 -5.25
N ILE A 134 -14.74 -3.78 -5.85
CA ILE A 134 -15.36 -5.09 -5.65
C ILE A 134 -15.08 -5.94 -6.87
N GLU A 135 -14.41 -7.08 -6.68
CA GLU A 135 -14.15 -8.05 -7.74
C GLU A 135 -15.45 -8.78 -8.11
N ARG A 136 -15.68 -9.01 -9.40
CA ARG A 136 -16.76 -9.86 -9.91
C ARG A 136 -16.18 -11.12 -10.54
N ASP A 137 -17.03 -12.09 -10.83
CA ASP A 137 -16.62 -13.30 -11.54
C ASP A 137 -15.92 -12.95 -12.86
N GLY A 138 -14.72 -13.49 -13.06
CA GLY A 138 -13.88 -13.16 -14.20
C GLY A 138 -13.13 -11.83 -14.08
N PHE A 139 -12.93 -11.31 -12.86
CA PHE A 139 -12.09 -10.15 -12.58
C PHE A 139 -10.71 -10.30 -13.25
N ARG A 140 -10.35 -9.29 -14.06
CA ARG A 140 -9.07 -9.22 -14.77
C ARG A 140 -8.70 -7.77 -15.01
N ARG A 141 -7.45 -7.49 -15.38
CA ARG A 141 -7.07 -6.19 -15.95
C ARG A 141 -6.97 -6.33 -17.48
N ASN A 142 -7.45 -5.36 -18.24
CA ASN A 142 -7.22 -5.30 -19.68
C ASN A 142 -5.80 -4.78 -19.99
N MET A 143 -5.48 -4.72 -21.28
CA MET A 143 -4.18 -4.31 -21.81
C MET A 143 -3.82 -2.87 -21.42
N GLU A 144 -4.83 -2.02 -21.21
CA GLU A 144 -4.71 -0.62 -20.79
C GLU A 144 -4.60 -0.47 -19.25
N GLY A 145 -4.64 -1.59 -18.51
CA GLY A 145 -4.53 -1.62 -17.06
C GLY A 145 -5.79 -1.18 -16.31
N GLU A 146 -6.92 -1.12 -16.99
CA GLU A 146 -8.27 -0.91 -16.44
C GLU A 146 -8.80 -2.20 -15.82
N LEU A 147 -9.68 -2.03 -14.82
CA LEU A 147 -10.28 -3.15 -14.10
C LEU A 147 -11.49 -3.66 -14.89
N VAL A 148 -11.39 -4.86 -15.45
CA VAL A 148 -12.49 -5.55 -16.15
C VAL A 148 -13.17 -6.49 -15.17
N ASN A 149 -14.51 -6.55 -15.22
CA ASN A 149 -15.32 -7.30 -14.27
C ASN A 149 -15.04 -6.91 -12.81
N ALA A 150 -14.92 -5.60 -12.57
CA ALA A 150 -14.85 -5.02 -11.24
C ALA A 150 -15.91 -3.93 -11.10
N THR A 151 -16.48 -3.81 -9.91
CA THR A 151 -17.29 -2.63 -9.56
C THR A 151 -16.39 -1.68 -8.77
N VAL A 152 -15.93 -0.62 -9.43
CA VAL A 152 -15.20 0.48 -8.77
C VAL A 152 -16.23 1.39 -8.12
N LEU A 153 -16.32 1.38 -6.79
CA LEU A 153 -17.24 2.26 -6.05
C LEU A 153 -16.71 3.68 -5.98
N TRP A 154 -15.41 3.83 -5.69
CA TRP A 154 -14.64 5.04 -5.95
C TRP A 154 -13.16 4.68 -6.02
N ASN A 155 -12.39 5.44 -6.79
CA ASN A 155 -10.93 5.39 -6.78
C ASN A 155 -10.40 6.83 -6.77
N PRO A 156 -9.77 7.29 -5.68
CA PRO A 156 -9.21 8.64 -5.60
C PRO A 156 -7.85 8.74 -6.30
N LEU A 157 -7.24 7.61 -6.68
CA LEU A 157 -5.99 7.58 -7.43
C LEU A 157 -6.31 7.82 -8.91
N PRO A 158 -5.48 8.59 -9.63
CA PRO A 158 -5.67 8.79 -11.06
C PRO A 158 -5.53 7.46 -11.79
N ASP A 159 -6.68 6.90 -12.21
CA ASP A 159 -6.76 5.81 -13.18
C ASP A 159 -6.73 6.46 -14.58
N GLY A 160 -5.52 6.68 -15.07
CA GLY A 160 -5.27 7.15 -16.42
C GLY A 160 -3.82 6.91 -16.78
N LEU A 161 -3.58 6.56 -18.04
CA LEU A 161 -2.25 6.58 -18.60
C LEU A 161 -1.70 8.01 -18.50
N GLN A 162 -0.49 8.15 -17.97
CA GLN A 162 0.19 9.44 -17.85
C GLN A 162 1.18 9.59 -19.00
N ALA A 163 1.33 10.79 -19.57
CA ALA A 163 2.40 11.02 -20.54
C ALA A 163 3.77 10.88 -19.86
N LEU A 164 4.69 10.10 -20.44
CA LEU A 164 6.04 9.91 -19.93
C LEU A 164 6.81 11.24 -20.01
N PRO A 165 7.22 11.83 -18.86
CA PRO A 165 7.93 13.09 -18.84
C PRO A 165 9.26 13.01 -19.59
N SER A 166 9.61 14.08 -20.32
CA SER A 166 10.96 14.22 -20.87
C SER A 166 11.96 14.33 -19.72
N HIS A 167 12.96 13.46 -19.71
CA HIS A 167 14.03 13.46 -18.73
C HIS A 167 15.29 12.84 -19.34
N THR A 168 16.46 13.41 -19.01
CA THR A 168 17.75 12.97 -19.52
C THR A 168 18.53 12.21 -18.45
N LEU A 169 19.00 11.04 -18.83
CA LEU A 169 19.77 10.08 -18.05
C LEU A 169 21.11 9.85 -18.75
N VAL A 170 21.94 8.99 -18.17
CA VAL A 170 23.27 8.70 -18.68
C VAL A 170 23.44 7.20 -18.82
N ASP A 171 24.02 6.74 -19.92
CA ASP A 171 24.35 5.32 -20.14
C ASP A 171 25.70 4.93 -19.50
N GLU A 172 26.07 3.66 -19.65
CA GLU A 172 27.34 3.10 -19.18
C GLU A 172 28.57 3.84 -19.74
N ASN A 173 28.48 4.28 -21.00
CA ASN A 173 29.53 4.98 -21.73
C ASN A 173 29.55 6.50 -21.51
N ASN A 174 28.72 6.99 -20.58
CA ASN A 174 28.58 8.41 -20.26
C ASN A 174 27.93 9.26 -21.36
N ASN A 175 27.18 8.64 -22.28
CA ASN A 175 26.36 9.34 -23.25
C ASN A 175 25.01 9.70 -22.62
N GLU A 176 24.46 10.83 -23.04
CA GLU A 176 23.11 11.25 -22.64
C GLU A 176 22.05 10.41 -23.34
N TYR A 177 21.05 9.97 -22.57
CA TYR A 177 19.87 9.26 -23.05
C TYR A 177 18.62 9.98 -22.59
N THR A 178 17.78 10.45 -23.51
CA THR A 178 16.55 11.19 -23.16
C THR A 178 15.33 10.30 -23.33
N LEU A 179 14.47 10.21 -22.31
CA LEU A 179 13.25 9.39 -22.35
C LEU A 179 12.24 9.78 -23.45
N ASP A 180 12.45 10.89 -24.14
CA ASP A 180 11.71 11.24 -25.35
C ASP A 180 11.91 10.24 -26.50
N SER A 181 13.03 9.48 -26.50
CA SER A 181 13.29 8.42 -27.49
C SER A 181 12.49 7.13 -27.24
N VAL A 182 11.83 7.01 -26.09
CA VAL A 182 11.06 5.83 -25.68
C VAL A 182 9.71 5.85 -26.40
N THR A 183 9.68 5.48 -27.68
CA THR A 183 8.47 5.47 -28.52
C THR A 183 8.48 4.32 -29.53
N GLY A 184 7.32 3.97 -30.07
CA GLY A 184 7.19 2.98 -31.16
C GLY A 184 7.30 1.51 -30.72
N LYS A 185 7.56 1.25 -29.44
CA LYS A 185 7.55 -0.08 -28.81
C LYS A 185 7.01 0.01 -27.39
N THR A 186 6.58 -1.12 -26.85
CA THR A 186 6.32 -1.24 -25.41
C THR A 186 7.67 -1.24 -24.69
N HIS A 187 7.78 -0.41 -23.65
CA HIS A 187 8.97 -0.35 -22.82
C HIS A 187 8.65 -0.72 -21.38
N PHE A 188 9.55 -1.47 -20.75
CA PHE A 188 9.50 -1.78 -19.34
C PHE A 188 10.66 -1.07 -18.64
N ILE A 189 10.34 -0.06 -17.84
CA ILE A 189 11.33 0.77 -17.14
C ILE A 189 11.39 0.36 -15.67
N ALA A 190 12.50 -0.18 -15.20
CA ALA A 190 12.72 -0.58 -13.82
C ALA A 190 13.61 0.43 -13.09
N PHE A 191 13.08 1.10 -12.06
CA PHE A 191 13.86 1.97 -11.19
C PHE A 191 14.44 1.16 -10.02
N TRP A 192 15.74 1.28 -9.80
CA TRP A 192 16.46 0.51 -8.78
C TRP A 192 17.69 1.27 -8.25
N ALA A 193 18.40 0.66 -7.31
CA ALA A 193 19.72 1.11 -6.86
C ALA A 193 20.48 -0.04 -6.20
N THR A 194 21.81 0.03 -6.14
CA THR A 194 22.66 -1.02 -5.52
C THR A 194 22.36 -1.21 -4.03
N TRP A 195 21.93 -0.16 -3.34
CA TRP A 195 21.54 -0.21 -1.93
C TRP A 195 20.08 -0.66 -1.70
N CYS A 196 19.29 -0.84 -2.76
CA CYS A 196 17.89 -1.27 -2.65
C CYS A 196 17.80 -2.80 -2.54
N GLY A 197 17.79 -3.33 -1.31
CA GLY A 197 17.70 -4.76 -1.03
C GLY A 197 16.58 -5.49 -1.80
N PRO A 198 15.31 -5.03 -1.72
CA PRO A 198 14.21 -5.64 -2.46
C PRO A 198 14.39 -5.61 -3.98
N CYS A 199 15.01 -4.56 -4.53
CA CYS A 199 15.29 -4.46 -5.96
C CYS A 199 16.27 -5.56 -6.40
N ILE A 200 17.36 -5.76 -5.64
CA ILE A 200 18.38 -6.76 -5.94
C ILE A 200 17.83 -8.18 -5.83
N GLU A 201 17.01 -8.46 -4.80
CA GLU A 201 16.37 -9.76 -4.61
C GLU A 201 15.49 -10.15 -5.81
N LYS A 202 14.86 -9.16 -6.45
CA LYS A 202 13.92 -9.37 -7.57
C LYS A 202 14.56 -9.35 -8.95
N LYS A 203 15.87 -9.05 -9.08
CA LYS A 203 16.55 -9.03 -10.38
C LYS A 203 16.46 -10.36 -11.16
N PRO A 204 16.63 -11.55 -10.57
CA PRO A 204 16.50 -12.80 -11.32
C PRO A 204 15.14 -12.99 -11.99
N LEU A 205 14.07 -12.50 -11.36
CA LEU A 205 12.73 -12.50 -11.94
C LEU A 205 12.62 -11.51 -13.11
N LEU A 206 13.19 -10.31 -12.96
CA LEU A 206 13.24 -9.31 -14.04
C LEU A 206 14.04 -9.82 -15.23
N ASP A 207 15.19 -10.47 -15.00
CA ASP A 207 16.02 -11.05 -16.06
C ASP A 207 15.29 -12.17 -16.82
N SER A 208 14.47 -12.95 -16.12
CA SER A 208 13.60 -13.96 -16.75
C SER A 208 12.54 -13.31 -17.65
N LEU A 209 11.95 -12.18 -17.23
CA LEU A 209 11.00 -11.41 -18.05
C LEU A 209 11.69 -10.81 -19.28
N LYS A 210 12.90 -10.27 -19.11
CA LYS A 210 13.72 -9.74 -20.21
C LYS A 210 13.94 -10.79 -21.28
N LEU A 211 14.39 -11.98 -20.89
CA LEU A 211 14.62 -13.09 -21.82
C LEU A 211 13.35 -13.53 -22.55
N ALA A 212 12.21 -13.57 -21.86
CA ALA A 212 10.95 -14.02 -22.44
C ALA A 212 10.36 -13.02 -23.45
N TYR A 213 10.60 -11.71 -23.27
CA TYR A 213 9.93 -10.65 -24.03
C TYR A 213 10.87 -9.72 -24.80
N GLN A 214 12.17 -10.03 -24.91
CA GLN A 214 13.19 -9.18 -25.57
C GLN A 214 12.84 -8.74 -27.01
N ASP A 215 12.07 -9.56 -27.74
CA ASP A 215 11.69 -9.26 -29.13
C ASP A 215 10.50 -8.28 -29.22
N GLN A 216 9.72 -8.17 -28.14
CA GLN A 216 8.46 -7.44 -28.10
C GLN A 216 8.53 -6.20 -27.18
N VAL A 217 9.45 -6.21 -26.22
CA VAL A 217 9.57 -5.20 -25.17
C VAL A 217 11.02 -4.75 -25.05
N GLU A 218 11.20 -3.44 -24.98
CA GLU A 218 12.50 -2.86 -24.65
C GLU A 218 12.59 -2.60 -23.14
N PHE A 219 13.55 -3.26 -22.50
CA PHE A 219 13.74 -3.14 -21.05
C PHE A 219 14.82 -2.11 -20.74
N ILE A 220 14.49 -1.17 -19.84
CA ILE A 220 15.36 -0.09 -19.40
C ILE A 220 15.48 -0.13 -17.89
N ASP A 221 16.69 -0.31 -17.38
CA ASP A 221 16.98 -0.29 -15.94
C ASP A 221 17.59 1.07 -15.59
N ILE A 222 16.88 1.86 -14.77
CA ILE A 222 17.34 3.18 -14.32
C ILE A 222 17.80 3.11 -12.87
N SER A 223 19.11 3.26 -12.67
CA SER A 223 19.71 3.37 -11.35
C SER A 223 19.55 4.78 -10.75
N LEU A 224 19.17 4.81 -9.47
CA LEU A 224 19.20 5.99 -8.59
C LEU A 224 20.37 5.89 -7.58
N ASP A 225 21.48 5.28 -7.98
CA ASP A 225 22.73 5.32 -7.21
C ASP A 225 23.38 6.71 -7.29
N GLU A 226 23.89 7.20 -6.16
CA GLU A 226 24.74 8.40 -6.13
C GLU A 226 26.17 8.09 -6.60
N ASP A 227 26.59 6.86 -6.39
CA ASP A 227 27.94 6.37 -6.60
C ASP A 227 27.97 5.55 -7.89
N ARG A 228 28.43 6.20 -8.98
CA ARG A 228 28.52 5.57 -10.30
C ARG A 228 29.44 4.36 -10.30
N ASP A 229 30.54 4.40 -9.54
CA ASP A 229 31.52 3.31 -9.52
C ASP A 229 30.88 2.04 -8.93
N LYS A 230 30.01 2.17 -7.92
CA LYS A 230 29.24 1.03 -7.39
C LYS A 230 28.26 0.47 -8.40
N TRP A 231 27.55 1.35 -9.11
CA TRP A 231 26.64 0.92 -10.18
C TRP A 231 27.41 0.18 -11.27
N GLN A 232 28.52 0.73 -11.74
CA GLN A 232 29.36 0.13 -12.79
C GLN A 232 29.96 -1.21 -12.35
N ALA A 233 30.47 -1.30 -11.12
CA ALA A 233 30.94 -2.57 -10.55
C ALA A 233 29.82 -3.61 -10.42
N PHE A 234 28.57 -3.18 -10.16
CA PHE A 234 27.41 -4.08 -10.18
C PHE A 234 27.16 -4.62 -11.59
N LEU A 235 27.18 -3.75 -12.60
CA LEU A 235 26.97 -4.14 -14.00
C LEU A 235 28.03 -5.14 -14.47
N GLU A 236 29.32 -4.85 -14.22
CA GLU A 236 30.43 -5.75 -14.59
C GLU A 236 30.32 -7.13 -13.95
N LYS A 237 29.80 -7.20 -12.72
CA LYS A 237 29.66 -8.45 -11.97
C LYS A 237 28.47 -9.29 -12.41
N HIS A 238 27.36 -8.63 -12.78
CA HIS A 238 26.07 -9.30 -12.96
C HIS A 238 25.63 -9.38 -14.42
N ASP A 239 26.23 -8.60 -15.32
CA ASP A 239 25.95 -8.55 -16.76
C ASP A 239 24.44 -8.52 -17.08
N PRO A 240 23.68 -7.56 -16.51
CA PRO A 240 22.23 -7.54 -16.67
C PRO A 240 21.83 -7.18 -18.10
N ALA A 241 20.86 -7.90 -18.64
CA ALA A 241 20.32 -7.63 -19.97
C ALA A 241 19.52 -6.30 -20.03
N GLY A 242 19.31 -5.78 -21.22
CA GLY A 242 18.56 -4.53 -21.46
C GLY A 242 19.42 -3.27 -21.33
N LEU A 243 18.81 -2.10 -21.55
CA LEU A 243 19.50 -0.82 -21.49
C LEU A 243 19.72 -0.40 -20.04
N GLN A 244 20.97 -0.17 -19.65
CA GLN A 244 21.33 0.26 -18.30
C GLN A 244 21.59 1.77 -18.30
N LEU A 245 20.82 2.51 -17.50
CA LEU A 245 20.95 3.96 -17.33
C LEU A 245 21.15 4.31 -15.85
N ILE A 246 21.78 5.45 -15.61
CA ILE A 246 21.92 6.04 -14.28
C ILE A 246 21.43 7.49 -14.28
N SER A 247 20.83 7.91 -13.18
CA SER A 247 20.47 9.31 -12.94
C SER A 247 21.71 10.19 -12.77
N ASN A 248 21.78 11.31 -13.51
CA ASN A 248 22.78 12.36 -13.29
C ASN A 248 22.45 13.26 -12.07
N ASN A 249 21.18 13.31 -11.66
CA ASN A 249 20.69 14.09 -10.54
C ASN A 249 19.44 13.44 -9.97
N ILE A 250 19.63 12.61 -8.94
CA ILE A 250 18.57 11.79 -8.34
C ILE A 250 17.39 12.65 -7.88
N ASN A 251 17.65 13.81 -7.27
CA ASN A 251 16.60 14.70 -6.80
C ASN A 251 15.75 15.24 -7.95
N LYS A 252 16.36 15.56 -9.08
CA LYS A 252 15.65 15.97 -10.29
C LYS A 252 14.88 14.80 -10.89
N THR A 253 15.52 13.65 -11.09
CA THR A 253 14.88 12.44 -11.64
C THR A 253 13.66 12.03 -10.81
N ARG A 254 13.78 12.03 -9.48
CA ARG A 254 12.67 11.68 -8.58
C ARG A 254 11.50 12.66 -8.68
N ARG A 255 11.77 13.95 -8.84
CA ARG A 255 10.71 14.96 -9.00
C ARG A 255 10.06 14.84 -10.37
N ASP A 256 10.85 14.80 -11.44
CA ASP A 256 10.37 14.82 -12.81
C ASP A 256 9.56 13.55 -13.14
N LEU A 257 9.98 12.39 -12.62
CA LEU A 257 9.33 11.09 -12.84
C LEU A 257 8.43 10.66 -11.66
N ASN A 258 8.17 11.56 -10.70
CA ASN A 258 7.32 11.31 -9.54
C ASN A 258 7.66 10.02 -8.75
N ILE A 259 8.95 9.76 -8.54
CA ILE A 259 9.45 8.57 -7.85
C ILE A 259 9.49 8.83 -6.34
N SER A 260 8.53 8.24 -5.61
CA SER A 260 8.42 8.36 -4.16
C SER A 260 9.20 7.28 -3.40
N SER A 261 9.37 6.09 -3.97
CA SER A 261 10.04 4.95 -3.34
C SER A 261 10.59 3.97 -4.39
N LEU A 262 11.47 3.08 -3.95
CA LEU A 262 11.98 1.95 -4.73
C LEU A 262 11.58 0.63 -4.05
N PRO A 263 11.34 -0.47 -4.80
CA PRO A 263 11.33 -0.54 -6.27
C PRO A 263 10.12 0.16 -6.90
N LEU A 264 10.28 0.60 -8.15
CA LEU A 264 9.21 1.17 -8.97
C LEU A 264 9.41 0.73 -10.42
N HIS A 265 8.32 0.45 -11.12
CA HIS A 265 8.33 -0.02 -12.50
C HIS A 265 7.32 0.76 -13.33
N PHE A 266 7.72 1.23 -14.51
CA PHE A 266 6.80 1.77 -15.50
C PHE A 266 6.63 0.80 -16.65
N ILE A 267 5.39 0.66 -17.11
CA ILE A 267 5.08 0.06 -18.39
C ILE A 267 4.64 1.21 -19.29
N VAL A 268 5.37 1.41 -20.38
CA VAL A 268 5.17 2.52 -21.33
C VAL A 268 4.70 1.94 -22.67
N ASN A 269 3.61 2.47 -23.22
CA ASN A 269 3.12 2.09 -24.54
C ASN A 269 3.88 2.82 -25.66
N PRO A 270 3.73 2.40 -26.94
CA PRO A 270 4.36 3.06 -28.08
C PRO A 270 4.08 4.58 -28.20
N GLU A 271 2.94 5.03 -27.68
CA GLU A 271 2.45 6.42 -27.67
C GLU A 271 3.07 7.29 -26.57
N ARG A 272 4.01 6.74 -25.79
CA ARG A 272 4.68 7.41 -24.66
C ARG A 272 3.77 7.68 -23.46
N GLU A 273 2.76 6.85 -23.26
CA GLU A 273 1.94 6.88 -22.07
C GLU A 273 2.31 5.72 -21.15
N TYR A 274 2.32 5.96 -19.84
CA TYR A 274 2.81 5.00 -18.86
C TYR A 274 1.87 4.81 -17.68
N LYS A 275 2.00 3.65 -17.05
CA LYS A 275 1.44 3.34 -15.73
C LYS A 275 2.54 2.83 -14.82
N SER A 276 2.47 3.18 -13.54
CA SER A 276 3.48 2.85 -12.54
C SER A 276 3.02 1.76 -11.57
N TYR A 277 3.97 0.92 -11.17
CA TYR A 277 3.75 -0.26 -10.34
C TYR A 277 4.88 -0.39 -9.30
N THR A 278 4.54 -0.63 -8.04
CA THR A 278 5.52 -0.82 -6.96
C THR A 278 5.92 -2.29 -6.77
N SER A 279 5.17 -3.24 -7.35
CA SER A 279 5.49 -4.67 -7.35
C SER A 279 5.93 -5.10 -8.75
N LEU A 280 7.07 -5.79 -8.82
CA LEU A 280 7.59 -6.39 -10.05
C LEU A 280 6.65 -7.46 -10.59
N GLU A 281 6.05 -8.27 -9.71
CA GLU A 281 5.09 -9.31 -10.09
C GLU A 281 3.86 -8.70 -10.75
N GLN A 282 3.32 -7.63 -10.15
CA GLN A 282 2.18 -6.92 -10.72
C GLN A 282 2.53 -6.31 -12.08
N ALA A 283 3.71 -5.69 -12.20
CA ALA A 283 4.18 -5.12 -13.47
C ALA A 283 4.39 -6.21 -14.53
N GLY A 284 4.97 -7.35 -14.14
CA GLY A 284 5.18 -8.49 -15.01
C GLY A 284 3.88 -9.05 -15.55
N GLU A 285 2.87 -9.30 -14.71
CA GLU A 285 1.56 -9.79 -15.16
C GLU A 285 0.85 -8.83 -16.13
N VAL A 286 0.94 -7.51 -15.87
CA VAL A 286 0.41 -6.51 -16.81
C VAL A 286 1.18 -6.56 -18.13
N LEU A 287 2.51 -6.67 -18.09
CA LEU A 287 3.33 -6.77 -19.29
C LEU A 287 2.93 -7.98 -20.15
N LYS A 288 2.78 -9.17 -19.54
CA LYS A 288 2.34 -10.38 -20.27
C LYS A 288 1.00 -10.15 -20.96
N THR A 289 0.05 -9.56 -20.24
CA THR A 289 -1.29 -9.28 -20.75
C THR A 289 -1.29 -8.23 -21.85
N SER A 290 -0.30 -7.33 -21.89
CA SER A 290 -0.19 -6.29 -22.93
C SER A 290 0.39 -6.77 -24.25
N ILE A 291 0.99 -7.97 -24.27
CA ILE A 291 1.72 -8.52 -25.41
C ILE A 291 0.93 -9.65 -26.10
N GLU A 292 0.07 -10.35 -25.35
CA GLU A 292 -0.86 -11.37 -25.86
C GLU A 292 -2.09 -10.77 -26.56
#